data_AF-X0ZYM1-F1
#
_entry.id   AF-X0ZYM1-F1
#
_cell.length_a   1.000
_cell.length_b   1.000
_cell.length_c   1.000
_cell.angle_alpha   90.00
_cell.angle_beta   90.00
_cell.angle_gamma   90.00
#
_symmetry.space_group_name_H-M   'P 1'
#
loop_
_entity.id
_entity.type
_entity.pdbx_description
1 polymer ?
#
loop_
_entity_poly.entity_id
_entity_poly.type
_entity_poly.pdbx_seq_one_letter_code
_entity_poly.pdbx_strand_id
1 'polypeptide(L)'
;MRGFIDVTYRPKDVKKMTYEEFKQIIKEALEKESDGLTWTQLRERNPELYQRWPANQWVRKLEDDIGLIREKVKGRMVWRIGNEN
;
A
#
# COMPACT_ATOMS: atom_id res chain seq x y z
N MET A 1 50.00 4.74 -2.95
CA MET A 1 48.92 4.89 -3.95
C MET A 1 47.59 4.83 -3.20
N ARG A 2 46.78 5.88 -3.31
CA ARG A 2 45.46 6.01 -2.67
C ARG A 2 44.46 5.13 -3.41
N GLY A 3 43.86 4.16 -2.73
CA GLY A 3 42.61 3.53 -3.14
C GLY A 3 41.51 3.99 -2.20
N PHE A 4 40.93 5.16 -2.45
CA PHE A 4 39.65 5.53 -1.85
C PHE A 4 38.56 4.79 -2.62
N ILE A 5 38.00 3.74 -2.04
CA ILE A 5 36.68 3.26 -2.44
C ILE A 5 35.65 4.12 -1.71
N ASP A 6 35.05 5.07 -2.43
CA ASP A 6 33.92 5.85 -1.94
C ASP A 6 32.64 5.54 -2.74
N VAL A 7 31.55 5.57 -1.97
CA VAL A 7 30.12 5.66 -2.24
C VAL A 7 29.35 4.60 -3.05
N THR A 8 28.38 4.04 -2.31
CA THR A 8 27.09 3.47 -2.73
C THR A 8 27.11 2.07 -3.35
N TYR A 9 27.18 1.06 -2.50
CA TYR A 9 26.38 -0.15 -2.73
C TYR A 9 24.91 0.28 -2.89
N ARG A 10 24.42 0.39 -4.12
CA ARG A 10 22.98 0.48 -4.43
C ARG A 10 22.50 -0.94 -4.67
N PRO A 11 21.70 -1.55 -3.79
CA PRO A 11 21.12 -2.84 -4.09
C PRO A 11 20.27 -2.67 -5.36
N LYS A 12 20.70 -3.29 -6.46
CA LYS A 12 20.05 -3.19 -7.77
C LYS A 12 18.68 -3.90 -7.82
N ASP A 13 18.35 -4.67 -6.79
CA ASP A 13 17.27 -5.66 -6.83
C ASP A 13 16.23 -5.49 -5.72
N VAL A 14 16.03 -4.29 -5.17
CA VAL A 14 14.80 -4.02 -4.42
C VAL A 14 13.68 -3.94 -5.44
N LYS A 15 12.98 -5.08 -5.67
CA LYS A 15 11.81 -5.14 -6.55
C LYS A 15 10.85 -4.03 -6.14
N LYS A 16 10.78 -2.98 -6.95
CA LYS A 16 9.85 -1.87 -6.72
C LYS A 16 8.46 -2.39 -7.05
N MET A 17 7.63 -2.58 -6.02
CA MET A 17 6.20 -2.82 -6.22
C MET A 17 5.64 -1.78 -7.19
N THR A 18 4.83 -2.24 -8.13
CA THR A 18 4.09 -1.42 -9.08
C THR A 18 2.74 -1.00 -8.49
N TYR A 19 2.10 -0.01 -9.12
CA TYR A 19 0.75 0.37 -8.73
C TYR A 19 -0.26 -0.78 -8.89
N GLU A 20 -0.14 -1.58 -9.94
CA GLU A 20 -1.07 -2.69 -10.20
C GLU A 20 -0.94 -3.81 -9.15
N GLU A 21 0.29 -4.16 -8.77
CA GLU A 21 0.54 -5.08 -7.64
C GLU A 21 -0.06 -4.53 -6.33
N PHE A 22 0.18 -3.25 -6.04
CA PHE A 22 -0.38 -2.58 -4.87
C PHE A 22 -1.92 -2.61 -4.87
N LYS A 23 -2.53 -2.26 -6.00
CA LYS A 23 -3.98 -2.26 -6.18
C LYS A 23 -4.58 -3.64 -5.94
N GLN A 24 -3.98 -4.67 -6.54
CA GLN A 24 -4.47 -6.04 -6.41
C GLN A 24 -4.45 -6.51 -4.95
N ILE A 25 -3.33 -6.31 -4.26
CA ILE A 25 -3.18 -6.68 -2.85
C ILE A 25 -4.22 -5.98 -1.97
N ILE A 26 -4.38 -4.65 -2.14
CA ILE A 26 -5.35 -3.87 -1.37
C ILE A 26 -6.77 -4.32 -1.67
N LYS A 27 -7.11 -4.50 -2.94
CA LYS A 27 -8.45 -4.92 -3.37
C LYS A 27 -8.82 -6.27 -2.75
N GLU A 28 -7.99 -7.29 -2.92
CA GLU A 28 -8.24 -8.63 -2.37
C GLU A 28 -8.36 -8.63 -0.84
N ALA A 29 -7.56 -7.81 -0.15
CA ALA A 29 -7.61 -7.72 1.30
C ALA A 29 -8.91 -7.05 1.80
N LEU A 30 -9.39 -6.03 1.08
CA LEU A 30 -10.60 -5.29 1.44
C LEU A 30 -11.89 -6.01 1.01
N GLU A 31 -11.87 -6.77 -0.09
CA GLU A 31 -13.02 -7.59 -0.51
C GLU A 31 -13.35 -8.70 0.50
N LYS A 32 -12.34 -9.19 1.23
CA LYS A 32 -12.51 -10.20 2.28
C LYS A 32 -13.04 -9.64 3.60
N GLU A 33 -13.05 -8.32 3.77
CA GLU A 33 -13.35 -7.65 5.04
C GLU A 33 -14.33 -6.49 4.82
N SER A 34 -15.62 -6.78 4.93
CA SER A 34 -16.70 -5.80 4.72
C SER A 34 -16.60 -4.58 5.63
N ASP A 35 -16.08 -4.76 6.85
CA ASP A 35 -15.91 -3.70 7.84
C ASP A 35 -14.70 -2.79 7.54
N GLY A 36 -13.89 -3.16 6.54
CA GLY A 36 -12.68 -2.45 6.16
C GLY A 36 -11.48 -2.72 7.05
N LEU A 37 -10.33 -2.21 6.62
CA LEU A 37 -9.04 -2.38 7.29
C LEU A 37 -8.30 -1.05 7.42
N THR A 38 -7.56 -0.89 8.50
CA THR A 38 -6.56 0.19 8.59
C THR A 38 -5.34 -0.13 7.75
N TRP A 39 -4.56 0.90 7.38
CA TRP A 39 -3.27 0.71 6.71
C TRP A 39 -2.34 -0.26 7.46
N THR A 40 -2.28 -0.15 8.78
CA THR A 40 -1.47 -1.06 9.61
C THR A 40 -1.90 -2.50 9.44
N GLN A 41 -3.20 -2.79 9.51
CA GLN A 41 -3.73 -4.15 9.33
C GLN A 41 -3.49 -4.68 7.92
N LEU A 42 -3.68 -3.84 6.89
CA LEU A 42 -3.35 -4.19 5.50
C LEU A 42 -1.89 -4.63 5.37
N ARG A 43 -0.97 -3.90 6.01
CA ARG A 43 0.46 -4.18 5.98
C ARG A 43 0.86 -5.42 6.78
N GLU A 44 0.23 -5.65 7.93
CA GLU A 44 0.45 -6.84 8.75
C GLU A 44 -0.01 -8.12 8.04
N ARG A 45 -1.12 -8.04 7.30
CA ARG A 45 -1.68 -9.17 6.55
C ARG A 45 -0.97 -9.44 5.23
N ASN A 46 -0.32 -8.43 4.66
CA ASN A 46 0.32 -8.50 3.34
C ASN A 46 1.78 -8.05 3.43
N PRO A 47 2.72 -8.96 3.71
CA PRO A 47 4.16 -8.64 3.83
C PRO A 47 4.78 -8.02 2.58
N GLU A 48 4.15 -8.18 1.41
CA GLU A 48 4.55 -7.54 0.15
C GLU A 48 4.41 -6.01 0.17
N LEU A 49 3.55 -5.48 1.05
CA LEU A 49 3.40 -4.04 1.29
C LEU A 49 4.55 -3.52 2.16
N TYR A 50 5.75 -3.41 1.57
CA TYR A 50 6.95 -2.99 2.30
C TYR A 50 6.97 -1.51 2.69
N GLN A 51 6.06 -0.68 2.16
CA GLN A 51 6.07 0.76 2.46
C GLN A 51 5.64 1.01 3.90
N ARG A 52 6.37 1.89 4.61
CA ARG A 52 5.98 2.30 5.96
C ARG A 52 4.62 3.01 5.97
N TRP A 53 4.37 3.84 4.96
CA TRP A 53 3.18 4.68 4.80
C TRP A 53 2.53 4.40 3.45
N PRO A 54 1.21 4.59 3.30
CA PRO A 54 0.57 4.42 2.02
C PRO A 54 1.05 5.50 1.04
N ALA A 55 1.28 5.11 -0.22
CA ALA A 55 1.68 6.06 -1.26
C ALA A 55 0.47 6.92 -1.67
N ASN A 56 0.42 8.18 -1.23
CA ASN A 56 -0.75 9.07 -1.42
C ASN A 56 -1.26 9.17 -2.87
N GLN A 57 -0.36 9.19 -3.86
CA GLN A 57 -0.74 9.21 -5.27
C GLN A 57 -1.50 7.94 -5.68
N TRP A 58 -1.04 6.78 -5.21
CA TRP A 58 -1.71 5.51 -5.48
C TRP A 58 -3.01 5.38 -4.72
N VAL A 59 -3.06 5.86 -3.47
CA VAL A 59 -4.32 5.87 -2.70
C VAL A 59 -5.40 6.65 -3.44
N ARG A 60 -5.09 7.86 -3.93
CA ARG A 60 -6.05 8.63 -4.74
C ARG A 60 -6.49 7.86 -5.97
N LYS A 61 -5.55 7.22 -6.67
CA LYS A 61 -5.88 6.40 -7.84
C LYS A 61 -6.76 5.19 -7.48
N LEU A 62 -6.62 4.61 -6.29
CA LEU A 62 -7.53 3.55 -5.81
C LEU A 62 -8.94 4.05 -5.52
N GLU A 63 -9.09 5.30 -5.05
CA GLU A 63 -10.40 5.92 -4.85
C GLU A 63 -11.16 5.95 -6.19
N ASP A 64 -10.47 6.26 -7.29
CA ASP A 64 -11.03 6.27 -8.65
C ASP A 64 -11.18 4.85 -9.25
N ASP A 65 -10.15 4.00 -9.15
CA ASP A 65 -10.08 2.71 -9.88
C ASP A 65 -10.92 1.60 -9.24
N ILE A 66 -11.00 1.55 -7.90
CA ILE A 66 -11.65 0.46 -7.15
C ILE A 66 -12.70 0.97 -6.17
N GLY A 67 -13.06 2.25 -6.21
CA GLY A 67 -14.02 2.85 -5.29
C GLY A 67 -13.55 2.78 -3.83
N LEU A 68 -12.24 2.93 -3.58
CA LEU A 68 -11.71 2.93 -2.22
C LEU A 68 -12.33 4.07 -1.41
N ILE A 69 -12.94 3.73 -0.28
CA ILE A 69 -13.45 4.69 0.69
C ILE A 69 -12.51 4.74 1.89
N ARG A 70 -12.15 5.95 2.31
CA ARG A 70 -11.38 6.21 3.54
C ARG A 70 -12.26 6.94 4.54
N GLU A 71 -12.49 6.32 5.69
CA GLU A 71 -13.35 6.88 6.73
C GLU A 71 -12.68 6.83 8.11
N LYS A 72 -12.99 7.83 8.95
CA LYS A 72 -12.47 7.87 10.31
C LYS A 72 -13.46 7.20 11.26
N VAL A 73 -13.16 5.96 11.66
CA VAL A 73 -13.97 5.17 12.59
C VAL A 73 -13.27 5.10 13.93
N LYS A 74 -13.93 5.55 15.00
CA LYS A 74 -13.41 5.53 16.39
C LYS A 74 -11.97 6.08 16.49
N GLY A 75 -11.67 7.14 15.73
CA GLY A 75 -10.37 7.80 15.72
C GLY A 75 -9.31 7.19 14.77
N ARG A 76 -9.60 6.08 14.10
CA ARG A 76 -8.69 5.40 13.16
C ARG A 76 -9.15 5.57 11.72
N MET A 77 -8.20 5.67 10.79
CA MET A 77 -8.49 5.70 9.36
C MET A 77 -8.70 4.28 8.85
N VAL A 78 -9.94 3.94 8.54
CA VAL A 78 -10.38 2.64 8.00
C VAL A 78 -10.61 2.78 6.50
N TRP A 79 -10.16 1.79 5.76
CA TRP A 79 -10.28 1.71 4.30
C TRP A 79 -11.23 0.57 3.96
N ARG A 80 -12.15 0.78 3.04
CA ARG A 80 -13.07 -0.25 2.54
C ARG A 80 -13.38 -0.02 1.07
N ILE A 81 -13.90 -1.04 0.39
CA ILE A 81 -14.42 -0.87 -0.98
C ILE A 81 -15.87 -0.41 -0.86
N GLY A 82 -16.20 0.69 -1.53
CA GLY A 82 -17.59 1.11 -1.69
C GLY A 82 -18.31 0.14 -2.61
N ASN A 83 -19.13 -0.74 -2.04
CA ASN A 83 -20.03 -1.59 -2.83
C ASN A 83 -21.13 -0.72 -3.48
N GLU A 84 -20.85 -0.16 -4.64
CA GLU A 84 -21.87 0.27 -5.60
C GLU A 84 -21.48 -0.19 -7.00
N ASN A 85 -21.82 -1.44 -7.32
CA ASN A 85 -22.33 -1.84 -8.63
C ASN A 85 -23.18 -3.10 -8.52
#